data_AF-A0A179FG66-F1
#
_entry.id   AF-A0A179FG66-F1
#
_cell.length_a   1.000
_cell.length_b   1.000
_cell.length_c   1.000
_cell.angle_alpha   90.00
_cell.angle_beta   90.00
_cell.angle_gamma   90.00
#
_symmetry.space_group_name_H-M   'P 1'
#
loop_
_entity.id
_entity.type
_entity.pdbx_description
1 polymer ?
#
loop_
_entity_poly.entity_id
_entity_poly.type
_entity_poly.pdbx_seq_one_letter_code
_entity_poly.pdbx_strand_id
1 'polypeptide(L)'
;MFQDKLQPLPRLPRQDEILTIAQCHVSEHRKVIADNTTSVSISSACFDNVLGPIAEIENRQSGERAVILALRYTAVDIVTQEVVEEAERMWLKYSAEVDQNLTLFKLLHAIQKKHESLDSESQKLLDRFLMQYTECGHGSLDSRSIQEWQDNRQIIEALCADFNRNVRQLNSNAISIHFTQEELDGVPTHDLEEYPLSDGVRRIPLQWRPYVSILRHAHNLQTRKRIQLAWGQRLPQNVQLFRRIISLRHKNARLRGYKTHAASRLPYRMAMSIDWVENLLEDLSKALIEVGKRNFAQLQQKKNEVITKDKDTSQNAKIEAWDVPYYNRLIDNKATVDQDKVMEYFPLTQTFKSILDLFSTYLQLRFEQLPAETVAGHIWAPEVQVWSVWDKRPGTKNDFIGYLYIDILGRTNKYKGNQAVNLQPVRLPFFFYP
;
A
#
# COMPACT_ATOMS: atom_id res chain seq x y z
N MET A 1 32.65 16.25 22.76
CA MET A 1 33.40 15.87 21.54
C MET A 1 32.71 14.67 20.86
N PHE A 2 31.39 14.74 20.72
CA PHE A 2 30.62 13.81 19.90
C PHE A 2 30.68 14.36 18.47
N GLN A 3 31.70 13.97 17.70
CA GLN A 3 31.48 13.82 16.27
C GLN A 3 30.55 12.63 16.16
N ASP A 4 29.24 12.87 16.30
CA ASP A 4 28.22 11.87 16.05
C ASP A 4 28.47 11.37 14.63
N LYS A 5 28.95 10.13 14.53
CA LYS A 5 29.10 9.47 13.25
C LYS A 5 27.73 9.52 12.60
N LEU A 6 27.66 10.16 11.42
CA LEU A 6 26.48 10.13 10.56
C LEU A 6 25.92 8.72 10.58
N GLN A 7 24.59 8.60 10.65
CA GLN A 7 23.96 7.30 10.51
C GLN A 7 24.53 6.61 9.26
N PRO A 8 25.04 5.37 9.37
CA PRO A 8 25.60 4.69 8.21
C PRO A 8 24.50 4.41 7.19
N LEU A 9 24.89 4.25 5.93
CA LEU A 9 23.97 3.75 4.91
C LEU A 9 23.42 2.39 5.37
N PRO A 10 22.10 2.13 5.23
CA PRO A 10 21.52 0.84 5.54
C PRO A 10 22.28 -0.31 4.85
N ARG A 11 22.57 -1.37 5.60
CA ARG A 11 23.18 -2.58 5.04
C ARG A 11 22.14 -3.31 4.19
N LEU A 12 22.51 -3.67 2.97
CA LEU A 12 21.72 -4.59 2.15
C LEU A 12 22.12 -6.03 2.50
N PRO A 13 21.21 -6.86 3.03
CA PRO A 13 21.53 -8.26 3.33
C PRO A 13 21.67 -9.07 2.05
N ARG A 14 22.57 -10.06 2.07
CA ARG A 14 22.64 -11.05 0.99
C ARG A 14 21.43 -11.98 1.06
N GLN A 15 21.04 -12.55 -0.07
CA GLN A 15 19.87 -13.44 -0.16
C GLN A 15 19.93 -14.60 0.85
N ASP A 16 21.12 -15.18 1.06
CA ASP A 16 21.38 -16.28 2.00
C ASP A 16 21.30 -15.85 3.49
N GLU A 17 21.37 -14.55 3.77
CA GLU A 17 21.34 -14.01 5.14
C GLU A 17 19.92 -13.67 5.61
N ILE A 18 18.98 -13.43 4.69
CA ILE A 18 17.64 -12.87 5.00
C ILE A 18 16.89 -13.72 6.02
N LEU A 19 16.83 -15.05 5.84
CA LEU A 19 16.11 -15.93 6.75
C LEU A 19 16.81 -16.05 8.11
N THR A 20 18.15 -16.09 8.11
CA THR A 20 18.93 -16.11 9.35
C THR A 20 18.73 -14.83 10.16
N ILE A 21 18.69 -13.67 9.50
CA ILE A 21 18.38 -12.39 10.13
C ILE A 21 16.97 -12.41 10.72
N ALA A 22 15.97 -12.84 9.95
CA ALA A 22 14.59 -12.93 10.43
C ALA A 22 14.44 -13.88 11.64
N GLN A 23 15.12 -15.03 11.60
CA GLN A 23 15.20 -15.98 12.72
C GLN A 23 15.85 -15.34 13.96
N CYS A 24 16.97 -14.65 13.77
CA CYS A 24 17.67 -13.95 14.84
C CYS A 24 16.75 -12.90 15.47
N HIS A 25 16.10 -12.05 14.66
CA HIS A 25 15.18 -11.02 15.13
C HIS A 25 14.09 -11.59 16.03
N VAL A 26 13.41 -12.63 15.54
CA VAL A 26 12.35 -13.33 16.30
C VAL A 26 12.90 -13.94 17.58
N SER A 27 14.07 -14.58 17.55
CA SER A 27 14.65 -15.25 18.72
C SER A 27 15.03 -14.27 19.83
N GLU A 28 15.65 -13.14 19.47
CA GLU A 28 16.06 -12.11 20.43
C GLU A 28 14.83 -11.42 21.04
N HIS A 29 13.83 -11.10 20.22
CA HIS A 29 12.60 -10.47 20.71
C HIS A 29 11.79 -11.43 21.60
N ARG A 30 11.74 -12.72 21.26
CA ARG A 30 11.16 -13.77 22.14
C ARG A 30 11.85 -13.81 23.49
N LYS A 31 13.18 -13.73 23.51
CA LYS A 31 13.96 -13.72 24.75
C LYS A 31 13.59 -12.51 25.62
N VAL A 32 13.53 -11.31 25.05
CA VAL A 32 13.12 -10.10 25.78
C VAL A 32 11.73 -10.25 26.39
N ILE A 33 10.74 -10.74 25.63
CA ILE A 33 9.39 -10.97 26.17
C ILE A 33 9.39 -12.05 27.26
N ALA A 34 10.13 -13.14 27.07
CA ALA A 34 10.23 -14.20 28.06
C ALA A 34 10.86 -13.70 29.38
N ASP A 35 11.95 -12.92 29.28
CA ASP A 35 12.62 -12.31 30.42
C ASP A 35 11.65 -11.37 31.16
N ASN A 36 10.95 -10.48 30.45
CA ASN A 36 9.96 -9.59 31.06
C ASN A 36 8.83 -10.35 31.75
N THR A 37 8.26 -11.36 31.08
CA THR A 37 7.11 -12.12 31.60
C THR A 37 7.46 -13.09 32.73
N THR A 38 8.74 -13.44 32.90
CA THR A 38 9.21 -14.33 33.97
C THR A 38 9.76 -13.55 35.17
N SER A 39 10.44 -12.42 34.94
CA SER A 39 11.16 -11.68 35.99
C SER A 39 10.35 -10.53 36.60
N VAL A 40 9.37 -9.97 35.89
CA VAL A 40 8.60 -8.82 36.35
C VAL A 40 7.29 -9.27 36.97
N SER A 41 7.03 -8.83 38.20
CA SER A 41 5.75 -9.07 38.88
C SER A 41 4.76 -7.94 38.58
N ILE A 42 3.45 -8.22 38.69
CA ILE A 42 2.39 -7.21 38.50
C ILE A 42 2.61 -5.97 39.39
N SER A 43 3.08 -6.15 40.63
CA SER A 43 3.35 -5.04 41.55
C SER A 43 4.59 -4.22 41.18
N SER A 44 5.59 -4.83 40.54
CA SER A 44 6.85 -4.16 40.13
C SER A 44 6.87 -3.67 38.69
N ALA A 45 5.89 -4.04 37.86
CA ALA A 45 5.81 -3.64 36.46
C ALA A 45 5.75 -2.11 36.28
N CYS A 46 6.67 -1.55 35.50
CA CYS A 46 6.71 -0.16 35.05
C CYS A 46 7.05 -0.09 33.57
N PHE A 47 6.94 1.09 32.95
CA PHE A 47 7.29 1.25 31.55
C PHE A 47 8.72 0.78 31.25
N ASP A 48 9.69 1.20 32.06
CA ASP A 48 11.12 0.94 31.83
C ASP A 48 11.52 -0.53 31.92
N ASN A 49 10.82 -1.35 32.71
CA ASN A 49 11.17 -2.77 32.86
C ASN A 49 10.28 -3.72 32.02
N VAL A 50 9.24 -3.21 31.35
CA VAL A 50 8.40 -4.00 30.44
C VAL A 50 8.49 -3.50 29.00
N LEU A 51 8.18 -2.23 28.73
CA LEU A 51 8.17 -1.68 27.37
C LEU A 51 9.53 -1.16 26.93
N GLY A 52 10.36 -0.66 27.85
CA GLY A 52 11.71 -0.18 27.55
C GLY A 52 12.56 -1.20 26.75
N PRO A 53 12.74 -2.44 27.26
CA PRO A 53 13.52 -3.46 26.57
C PRO A 53 12.91 -3.89 25.24
N ILE A 54 11.57 -3.89 25.13
CA ILE A 54 10.85 -4.20 23.88
C ILE A 54 11.10 -3.10 22.84
N ALA A 55 10.98 -1.83 23.23
CA ALA A 55 11.24 -0.71 22.34
C ALA A 55 12.71 -0.68 21.88
N GLU A 56 13.66 -1.01 22.76
CA GLU A 56 15.08 -1.06 22.40
C GLU A 56 15.38 -2.16 21.37
N ILE A 57 14.84 -3.37 21.56
CA ILE A 57 15.04 -4.45 20.59
C ILE A 57 14.36 -4.16 19.24
N GLU A 58 13.15 -3.61 19.26
CA GLU A 58 12.44 -3.19 18.04
C GLU A 58 13.23 -2.10 17.29
N ASN A 59 13.76 -1.11 18.01
CA ASN A 59 14.62 -0.07 17.44
C ASN A 59 15.86 -0.64 16.76
N ARG A 60 16.56 -1.55 17.43
CA ARG A 60 17.77 -2.18 16.92
C ARG A 60 17.54 -2.96 15.62
N GLN A 61 16.41 -3.65 15.52
CA GLN A 61 16.09 -4.53 14.38
C GLN A 61 15.36 -3.79 13.24
N SER A 62 14.81 -2.61 13.53
CA SER A 62 13.94 -1.82 12.66
C SER A 62 14.44 -1.64 11.22
N GLY A 63 15.65 -1.14 11.07
CA GLY A 63 16.23 -0.80 9.78
C GLY A 63 16.54 -2.02 8.94
N GLU A 64 17.14 -3.04 9.54
CA GLU A 64 17.45 -4.28 8.84
C GLU A 64 16.17 -4.99 8.37
N ARG A 65 15.14 -5.04 9.23
CA ARG A 65 13.81 -5.55 8.85
C ARG A 65 13.19 -4.73 7.73
N ALA A 66 13.27 -3.41 7.78
CA ALA A 66 12.69 -2.53 6.77
C ALA A 66 13.38 -2.66 5.41
N VAL A 67 14.72 -2.79 5.38
CA VAL A 67 15.49 -3.07 4.15
C VAL A 67 15.08 -4.41 3.55
N ILE A 68 14.96 -5.47 4.37
CA ILE A 68 14.49 -6.79 3.91
C ILE A 68 13.10 -6.65 3.28
N LEU A 69 12.15 -5.97 3.95
CA LEU A 69 10.80 -5.81 3.42
C LEU A 69 10.77 -4.97 2.13
N ALA A 70 11.66 -3.98 1.99
CA ALA A 70 11.77 -3.17 0.77
C ALA A 70 12.14 -4.03 -0.45
N LEU A 71 12.97 -5.07 -0.26
CA LEU A 71 13.38 -5.98 -1.33
C LEU A 71 12.21 -6.73 -1.98
N ARG A 72 11.04 -6.85 -1.32
CA ARG A 72 9.84 -7.40 -1.99
C ARG A 72 9.39 -6.56 -3.19
N TYR A 73 9.70 -5.26 -3.16
CA TYR A 73 9.33 -4.31 -4.21
C TYR A 73 10.48 -4.05 -5.18
N THR A 74 11.72 -4.18 -4.70
CA THR A 74 12.89 -3.64 -5.38
C THR A 74 13.93 -4.68 -5.79
N ALA A 75 13.92 -5.90 -5.27
CA ALA A 75 14.88 -6.92 -5.66
C ALA A 75 14.86 -7.18 -7.18
N VAL A 76 16.04 -7.44 -7.74
CA VAL A 76 16.22 -7.66 -9.18
C VAL A 76 15.71 -9.04 -9.63
N ASP A 77 15.75 -10.02 -8.73
CA ASP A 77 15.37 -11.40 -8.98
C ASP A 77 14.18 -11.84 -8.10
N ILE A 78 13.42 -12.80 -8.61
CA ILE A 78 12.23 -13.33 -7.93
C ILE A 78 12.57 -14.17 -6.70
N VAL A 79 13.73 -14.82 -6.68
CA VAL A 79 14.13 -15.73 -5.59
C VAL A 79 14.34 -14.94 -4.31
N THR A 80 15.02 -13.79 -4.40
CA THR A 80 15.14 -12.85 -3.28
C THR A 80 13.77 -12.40 -2.77
N GLN A 81 12.82 -12.10 -3.66
CA GLN A 81 11.46 -11.72 -3.26
C GLN A 81 10.74 -12.85 -2.52
N GLU A 82 10.86 -14.09 -2.99
CA GLU A 82 10.28 -15.28 -2.34
C GLU A 82 10.88 -15.51 -0.94
N VAL A 83 12.19 -15.31 -0.78
CA VAL A 83 12.87 -15.40 0.52
C VAL A 83 12.40 -14.29 1.46
N VAL A 84 12.21 -13.06 0.96
CA VAL A 84 11.64 -11.95 1.74
C VAL A 84 10.21 -12.27 2.19
N GLU A 85 9.38 -12.87 1.33
CA GLU A 85 8.04 -13.29 1.71
C GLU A 85 8.03 -14.36 2.81
N GLU A 86 9.03 -15.25 2.83
CA GLU A 86 9.19 -16.22 3.92
C GLU A 86 9.61 -15.55 5.23
N ALA A 87 10.56 -14.61 5.18
CA ALA A 87 10.93 -13.79 6.34
C ALA A 87 9.72 -13.00 6.89
N GLU A 88 8.90 -12.41 6.01
CA GLU A 88 7.67 -11.73 6.40
C GLU A 88 6.71 -12.69 7.11
N ARG A 89 6.48 -13.89 6.57
CA ARG A 89 5.65 -14.92 7.23
C ARG A 89 6.15 -15.27 8.62
N MET A 90 7.46 -15.35 8.81
CA MET A 90 8.05 -15.59 10.14
C MET A 90 7.73 -14.47 11.13
N TRP A 91 7.92 -13.20 10.74
CA TRP A 91 7.60 -12.05 11.60
C TRP A 91 6.10 -11.95 11.90
N LEU A 92 5.22 -12.23 10.93
CA LEU A 92 3.77 -12.22 11.13
C LEU A 92 3.34 -13.32 12.11
N LYS A 93 3.87 -14.54 11.97
CA LYS A 93 3.62 -15.64 12.91
C LYS A 93 4.08 -15.28 14.32
N TYR A 94 5.25 -14.64 14.44
CA TYR A 94 5.74 -14.16 15.73
C TYR A 94 4.86 -13.06 16.33
N SER A 95 4.43 -12.08 15.53
CA SER A 95 3.52 -11.02 15.98
C SER A 95 2.22 -11.61 16.55
N ALA A 96 1.65 -12.64 15.90
CA ALA A 96 0.45 -13.31 16.39
C ALA A 96 0.67 -14.06 17.72
N GLU A 97 1.88 -14.59 17.96
CA GLU A 97 2.28 -15.20 19.24
C GLU A 97 2.34 -14.14 20.36
N VAL A 98 2.91 -12.96 20.07
CA VAL A 98 2.95 -11.84 21.04
C VAL A 98 1.54 -11.35 21.36
N ASP A 99 0.67 -11.20 20.37
CA ASP A 99 -0.74 -10.83 20.51
C ASP A 99 -1.53 -11.79 21.43
N GLN A 100 -1.06 -13.03 21.59
CA GLN A 100 -1.65 -14.06 22.45
C GLN A 100 -1.11 -14.05 23.88
N ASN A 101 -0.03 -13.32 24.15
CA ASN A 101 0.65 -13.37 25.45
C ASN A 101 -0.16 -12.64 26.55
N LEU A 102 -1.00 -13.39 27.26
CA LEU A 102 -1.84 -12.87 28.34
C LEU A 102 -1.02 -12.32 29.53
N THR A 103 0.17 -12.87 29.79
CA THR A 103 1.04 -12.38 30.87
C THR A 103 1.55 -10.99 30.54
N LEU A 104 2.02 -10.77 29.31
CA LEU A 104 2.45 -9.46 28.85
C LEU A 104 1.29 -8.44 28.89
N PHE A 105 0.08 -8.82 28.46
CA PHE A 105 -1.11 -7.97 28.60
C PHE A 105 -1.37 -7.56 30.06
N LYS A 106 -1.28 -8.50 31.01
CA LYS A 106 -1.47 -8.21 32.44
C LYS A 106 -0.44 -7.22 32.98
N LEU A 107 0.82 -7.34 32.54
CA LEU A 107 1.88 -6.40 32.91
C LEU A 107 1.61 -5.00 32.35
N LEU A 108 1.28 -4.89 31.06
CA LEU A 108 0.94 -3.62 30.41
C LEU A 108 -0.25 -2.92 31.08
N HIS A 109 -1.28 -3.68 31.41
CA HIS A 109 -2.46 -3.15 32.09
C HIS A 109 -2.15 -2.75 33.55
N ALA A 110 -1.19 -3.40 34.21
CA ALA A 110 -0.72 -2.97 35.52
C ALA A 110 0.00 -1.61 35.46
N ILE A 111 0.83 -1.39 34.42
CA ILE A 111 1.49 -0.10 34.17
C ILE A 111 0.45 0.99 33.94
N GLN A 112 -0.56 0.73 33.10
CA GLN A 112 -1.66 1.67 32.87
C GLN A 112 -2.36 2.10 34.17
N LYS A 113 -2.64 1.14 35.06
CA LYS A 113 -3.33 1.40 36.34
C LYS A 113 -2.49 2.18 37.35
N LYS A 114 -1.16 2.12 37.25
CA LYS A 114 -0.27 2.88 38.14
C LYS A 114 -0.24 4.37 37.82
N HIS A 115 -0.67 4.76 36.62
CA HIS A 115 -0.62 6.16 36.16
C HIS A 115 0.78 6.77 36.34
N GLU A 116 1.81 6.04 35.91
CA GLU A 116 3.18 6.51 35.90
C GLU A 116 3.31 7.80 35.07
N SER A 117 4.17 8.72 35.51
CA SER A 117 4.43 9.97 34.79
C SER A 117 5.35 9.71 33.59
N LEU A 118 4.76 9.35 32.45
CA LEU A 118 5.45 9.10 31.18
C LEU A 118 5.48 10.35 30.29
N ASP A 119 6.51 10.48 29.45
CA ASP A 119 6.48 11.45 28.36
C ASP A 119 5.42 11.07 27.31
N SER A 120 5.10 11.99 26.40
CA SER A 120 4.03 11.80 25.43
C SER A 120 4.26 10.62 24.47
N GLU A 121 5.50 10.33 24.09
CA GLU A 121 5.80 9.23 23.18
C GLU A 121 5.73 7.88 23.89
N SER A 122 6.26 7.80 25.11
CA SER A 122 6.16 6.61 25.96
C SER A 122 4.72 6.26 26.33
N GLN A 123 3.89 7.27 26.67
CA GLN A 123 2.46 7.06 26.88
C GLN A 123 1.77 6.55 25.60
N LYS A 124 2.09 7.16 24.46
CA LYS A 124 1.54 6.74 23.16
C LYS A 124 1.92 5.30 22.81
N LEU A 125 3.13 4.88 23.17
CA LEU A 125 3.63 3.51 23.00
C LEU A 125 2.82 2.52 23.85
N LEU A 126 2.64 2.82 25.14
CA LEU A 126 1.82 2.01 26.04
C LEU A 126 0.37 1.88 25.53
N ASP A 127 -0.26 2.99 25.16
CA ASP A 127 -1.63 3.02 24.65
C ASP A 127 -1.78 2.17 23.39
N ARG A 128 -0.78 2.18 22.50
CA ARG A 128 -0.78 1.39 21.27
C ARG A 128 -0.71 -0.11 21.55
N PHE A 129 0.15 -0.56 22.46
CA PHE A 129 0.21 -1.96 22.85
C PHE A 129 -1.11 -2.42 23.48
N LEU A 130 -1.65 -1.65 24.43
CA LEU A 130 -2.94 -1.97 25.06
C LEU A 130 -4.09 -2.00 24.07
N MET A 131 -4.09 -1.08 23.10
CA MET A 131 -5.04 -1.09 21.98
C MET A 131 -4.94 -2.39 21.20
N GLN A 132 -3.73 -2.82 20.81
CA GLN A 132 -3.54 -4.05 20.03
C GLN A 132 -4.08 -5.28 20.77
N TYR A 133 -3.78 -5.40 22.07
CA TYR A 133 -4.36 -6.46 22.91
C TYR A 133 -5.90 -6.36 23.00
N THR A 134 -6.45 -5.15 23.12
CA THR A 134 -7.90 -4.92 23.13
C THR A 134 -8.54 -5.25 21.76
N GLU A 135 -7.83 -5.03 20.66
CA GLU A 135 -8.24 -5.47 19.32
C GLU A 135 -8.33 -7.00 19.22
N CYS A 136 -7.40 -7.69 19.88
CA CYS A 136 -7.39 -9.14 20.03
C CYS A 136 -8.39 -9.68 21.07
N GLY A 137 -9.17 -8.80 21.71
CA GLY A 137 -10.24 -9.17 22.65
C GLY A 137 -9.81 -9.28 24.11
N HIS A 138 -8.52 -9.09 24.44
CA HIS A 138 -8.05 -9.13 25.82
C HIS A 138 -8.74 -8.06 26.67
N GLY A 139 -9.11 -8.44 27.90
CA GLY A 139 -9.87 -7.58 28.82
C GLY A 139 -11.37 -7.47 28.52
N SER A 140 -11.85 -7.95 27.37
CA SER A 140 -13.27 -7.89 26.96
C SER A 140 -13.90 -9.27 26.70
N LEU A 141 -13.08 -10.26 26.35
CA LEU A 141 -13.48 -11.62 25.99
C LEU A 141 -12.87 -12.65 26.93
N ASP A 142 -13.56 -13.79 27.11
CA ASP A 142 -12.97 -14.97 27.74
C ASP A 142 -11.99 -15.69 26.81
N SER A 143 -11.17 -16.59 27.35
CA SER A 143 -10.13 -17.29 26.58
C SER A 143 -10.68 -18.09 25.39
N ARG A 144 -11.90 -18.64 25.50
CA ARG A 144 -12.54 -19.40 24.42
C ARG A 144 -12.93 -18.45 23.28
N SER A 145 -13.49 -17.30 23.61
CA SER A 145 -13.95 -16.29 22.66
C SER A 145 -12.76 -15.58 21.98
N ILE A 146 -11.65 -15.39 22.71
CA ILE A 146 -10.37 -14.94 22.14
C ILE A 146 -9.88 -15.97 21.12
N GLN A 147 -9.86 -17.26 21.45
CA GLN A 147 -9.45 -18.30 20.51
C GLN A 147 -10.34 -18.32 19.26
N GLU A 148 -11.67 -18.26 19.43
CA GLU A 148 -12.59 -18.21 18.30
C GLU A 148 -12.37 -16.98 17.41
N TRP A 149 -12.11 -15.81 18.01
CA TRP A 149 -11.78 -14.59 17.28
C TRP A 149 -10.48 -14.75 16.48
N GLN A 150 -9.46 -15.40 17.05
CA GLN A 150 -8.18 -15.66 16.41
C GLN A 150 -8.30 -16.65 15.26
N ASP A 151 -9.01 -17.76 15.45
CA ASP A 151 -9.24 -18.76 14.40
C ASP A 151 -9.93 -18.11 13.19
N ASN A 152 -10.98 -17.31 13.44
CA ASN A 152 -11.64 -16.55 12.38
C ASN A 152 -10.69 -15.55 11.71
N ARG A 153 -9.81 -14.88 12.47
CA ARG A 153 -8.81 -13.93 11.92
C ARG A 153 -7.82 -14.64 11.00
N GLN A 154 -7.29 -15.80 11.39
CA GLN A 154 -6.38 -16.58 10.56
C GLN A 154 -7.05 -17.02 9.25
N ILE A 155 -8.32 -17.46 9.33
CA ILE A 155 -9.09 -17.81 8.13
C ILE A 155 -9.29 -16.56 7.24
N ILE A 156 -9.62 -15.40 7.82
CA ILE A 156 -9.72 -14.14 7.06
C ILE A 156 -8.40 -13.81 6.36
N GLU A 157 -7.27 -13.90 7.07
CA GLU A 157 -5.95 -13.61 6.51
C GLU A 157 -5.60 -14.55 5.34
N ALA A 158 -5.86 -15.85 5.48
CA ALA A 158 -5.69 -16.81 4.40
C ALA A 158 -6.58 -16.51 3.18
N LEU A 159 -7.87 -16.22 3.42
CA LEU A 159 -8.81 -15.84 2.35
C LEU A 159 -8.39 -14.54 1.65
N CYS A 160 -7.88 -13.56 2.39
CA CYS A 160 -7.33 -12.32 1.82
C CYS A 160 -6.07 -12.60 1.00
N ALA A 161 -5.19 -13.50 1.46
CA ALA A 161 -4.01 -13.90 0.72
C ALA A 161 -4.38 -14.57 -0.61
N ASP A 162 -5.37 -15.46 -0.62
CA ASP A 162 -5.85 -16.11 -1.85
C ASP A 162 -6.59 -15.14 -2.77
N PHE A 163 -7.42 -14.25 -2.22
CA PHE A 163 -8.06 -13.18 -2.99
C PHE A 163 -7.01 -12.34 -3.74
N ASN A 164 -5.95 -11.92 -3.04
CA ASN A 164 -4.87 -11.12 -3.60
C ASN A 164 -3.98 -11.93 -4.56
N ARG A 165 -3.75 -13.22 -4.29
CA ARG A 165 -3.03 -14.13 -5.19
C ARG A 165 -3.74 -14.22 -6.55
N ASN A 166 -5.06 -14.42 -6.53
CA ASN A 166 -5.87 -14.45 -7.74
C ASN A 166 -5.77 -13.14 -8.54
N VAL A 167 -5.74 -11.99 -7.85
CA VAL A 167 -5.53 -10.67 -8.50
C VAL A 167 -4.14 -10.56 -9.13
N ARG A 168 -3.08 -11.00 -8.44
CA ARG A 168 -1.71 -10.94 -8.97
C ARG A 168 -1.53 -11.87 -10.18
N GLN A 169 -2.11 -13.07 -10.13
CA GLN A 169 -2.02 -14.05 -11.22
C GLN A 169 -2.79 -13.62 -12.48
N LEU A 170 -3.68 -12.62 -12.43
CA LEU A 170 -4.28 -12.04 -13.65
C LEU A 170 -3.24 -11.48 -14.63
N ASN A 171 -2.05 -11.13 -14.14
CA ASN A 171 -1.01 -10.53 -14.97
C ASN A 171 -0.35 -11.52 -15.95
N SER A 172 -0.70 -12.81 -15.93
CA SER A 172 -0.03 -13.85 -16.74
C SER A 172 -0.61 -14.09 -18.15
N ASN A 173 -1.29 -13.11 -18.77
CA ASN A 173 -2.01 -13.26 -20.06
C ASN A 173 -3.06 -14.41 -20.11
N ALA A 174 -3.33 -15.06 -18.97
CA ALA A 174 -4.21 -16.22 -18.87
C ALA A 174 -5.67 -15.87 -19.19
N ILE A 175 -6.09 -14.64 -18.87
CA ILE A 175 -7.44 -14.14 -19.18
C ILE A 175 -7.34 -13.07 -20.26
N SER A 176 -7.93 -13.37 -21.42
CA SER A 176 -7.95 -12.49 -22.58
C SER A 176 -9.33 -12.47 -23.21
N ILE A 177 -9.57 -11.43 -23.99
CA ILE A 177 -10.70 -11.31 -24.91
C ILE A 177 -10.18 -11.13 -26.33
N HIS A 178 -10.93 -11.60 -27.32
CA HIS A 178 -10.55 -11.53 -28.72
C HIS A 178 -11.37 -10.48 -29.44
N PHE A 179 -10.69 -9.68 -30.28
CA PHE A 179 -11.31 -8.69 -31.14
C PHE A 179 -10.74 -8.79 -32.55
N THR A 180 -11.55 -8.55 -33.58
CA THR A 180 -11.03 -8.36 -34.94
C THR A 180 -10.37 -6.99 -35.08
N GLN A 181 -9.66 -6.75 -36.18
CA GLN A 181 -9.04 -5.45 -36.45
C GLN A 181 -10.11 -4.35 -36.62
N GLU A 182 -11.26 -4.68 -37.23
CA GLU A 182 -12.38 -3.77 -37.44
C GLU A 182 -13.06 -3.40 -36.12
N GLU A 183 -13.13 -4.34 -35.17
CA GLU A 183 -13.66 -4.07 -33.83
C GLU A 183 -12.79 -3.10 -33.04
N LEU A 184 -11.50 -3.02 -33.34
CA LEU A 184 -10.52 -2.15 -32.67
C LEU A 184 -10.28 -0.82 -33.40
N ASP A 185 -11.16 -0.44 -34.32
CA ASP A 185 -11.10 0.86 -35.00
C ASP A 185 -11.03 2.02 -33.99
N GLY A 186 -10.12 2.98 -34.24
CA GLY A 186 -9.83 4.12 -33.38
C GLY A 186 -8.78 3.89 -32.29
N VAL A 187 -8.44 2.64 -31.94
CA VAL A 187 -7.40 2.35 -30.93
C VAL A 187 -6.00 2.65 -31.49
N PRO A 188 -5.13 3.38 -30.77
CA PRO A 188 -3.78 3.72 -31.24
C PRO A 188 -2.98 2.47 -31.61
N THR A 189 -2.27 2.52 -32.75
CA THR A 189 -1.51 1.36 -33.24
C THR A 189 -0.44 0.90 -32.26
N HIS A 190 0.28 1.84 -31.62
CA HIS A 190 1.31 1.53 -30.63
C HIS A 190 0.76 0.77 -29.41
N ASP A 191 -0.51 0.98 -29.04
CA ASP A 191 -1.17 0.24 -27.96
C ASP A 191 -1.56 -1.20 -28.36
N LEU A 192 -1.57 -1.49 -29.67
CA LEU A 192 -1.91 -2.81 -30.24
C LEU A 192 -0.68 -3.61 -30.70
N GLU A 193 0.50 -2.98 -30.79
CA GLU A 193 1.75 -3.61 -31.27
C GLU A 193 2.14 -4.84 -30.43
N GLU A 194 1.92 -4.79 -29.12
CA GLU A 194 2.19 -5.91 -28.21
C GLU A 194 1.23 -7.11 -28.38
N TYR A 195 0.15 -6.95 -29.16
CA TYR A 195 -0.91 -7.94 -29.34
C TYR A 195 -1.10 -8.28 -30.82
N PRO A 196 -0.24 -9.15 -31.39
CA PRO A 196 -0.26 -9.44 -32.83
C PRO A 196 -1.58 -10.07 -33.26
N LEU A 197 -1.94 -9.84 -34.53
CA LEU A 197 -3.09 -10.47 -35.17
C LEU A 197 -2.76 -11.95 -35.45
N SER A 198 -3.60 -12.86 -34.96
CA SER A 198 -3.53 -14.30 -35.22
C SER A 198 -4.92 -14.79 -35.60
N ASP A 199 -5.06 -15.53 -36.69
CA ASP A 199 -6.35 -16.07 -37.15
C ASP A 199 -7.46 -15.00 -37.28
N GLY A 200 -7.09 -13.80 -37.74
CA GLY A 200 -8.01 -12.67 -37.92
C GLY A 200 -8.45 -11.96 -36.64
N VAL A 201 -7.91 -12.34 -35.47
CA VAL A 201 -8.22 -11.71 -34.18
C VAL A 201 -6.97 -11.35 -33.39
N ARG A 202 -7.05 -10.29 -32.58
CA ARG A 202 -6.03 -9.95 -31.59
C ARG A 202 -6.45 -10.49 -30.24
N ARG A 203 -5.54 -11.22 -29.58
CA ARG A 203 -5.72 -11.69 -28.21
C ARG A 203 -5.34 -10.59 -27.24
N ILE A 204 -6.33 -9.86 -26.73
CA ILE A 204 -6.12 -8.76 -25.81
C ILE A 204 -6.19 -9.28 -24.36
N PRO A 205 -5.10 -9.23 -23.59
CA PRO A 205 -5.15 -9.60 -22.18
C PRO A 205 -5.96 -8.57 -21.40
N LEU A 206 -6.69 -9.03 -20.38
CA LEU A 206 -7.48 -8.13 -19.54
C LEU A 206 -6.62 -7.46 -18.46
N GLN A 207 -5.68 -6.64 -18.92
CA GLN A 207 -4.77 -5.80 -18.13
C GLN A 207 -5.13 -4.31 -18.24
N TRP A 208 -4.69 -3.51 -17.28
CA TRP A 208 -5.12 -2.11 -17.13
C TRP A 208 -4.85 -1.26 -18.38
N ARG A 209 -3.66 -1.39 -18.98
CA ARG A 209 -3.25 -0.64 -20.18
C ARG A 209 -4.19 -0.88 -21.38
N PRO A 210 -4.33 -2.11 -21.91
CA PRO A 210 -5.23 -2.35 -23.04
C PRO A 210 -6.70 -2.08 -22.69
N TYR A 211 -7.12 -2.35 -21.45
CA TYR A 211 -8.47 -2.03 -20.98
C TYR A 211 -8.80 -0.54 -21.12
N VAL A 212 -7.94 0.34 -20.61
CA VAL A 212 -8.15 1.79 -20.68
C VAL A 212 -8.03 2.29 -22.11
N SER A 213 -7.05 1.81 -22.89
CA SER A 213 -6.88 2.24 -24.28
C SER A 213 -8.12 1.93 -25.11
N ILE A 214 -8.60 0.67 -25.09
CA ILE A 214 -9.80 0.27 -25.84
C ILE A 214 -11.03 1.06 -25.39
N LEU A 215 -11.23 1.25 -24.08
CA LEU A 215 -12.38 2.04 -23.58
C LEU A 215 -12.35 3.51 -23.99
N ARG A 216 -11.17 4.12 -24.10
CA ARG A 216 -11.02 5.53 -24.45
C ARG A 216 -11.04 5.79 -25.96
N HIS A 217 -10.63 4.82 -26.75
CA HIS A 217 -10.31 5.03 -28.16
C HIS A 217 -11.16 4.23 -29.15
N ALA A 218 -11.66 3.04 -28.78
CA ALA A 218 -12.43 2.23 -29.72
C ALA A 218 -13.73 2.95 -30.14
N HIS A 219 -13.91 3.19 -31.44
CA HIS A 219 -15.09 3.83 -31.99
C HIS A 219 -16.34 2.95 -31.84
N ASN A 220 -16.18 1.64 -32.01
CA ASN A 220 -17.26 0.66 -31.89
C ASN A 220 -17.76 0.52 -30.43
N LEU A 221 -19.04 0.86 -30.21
CA LEU A 221 -19.70 0.76 -28.91
C LEU A 221 -19.70 -0.68 -28.35
N GLN A 222 -19.89 -1.69 -29.20
CA GLN A 222 -19.91 -3.08 -28.76
C GLN A 222 -18.53 -3.52 -28.27
N THR A 223 -17.45 -3.05 -28.89
CA THR A 223 -16.08 -3.29 -28.41
C THR A 223 -15.90 -2.73 -27.00
N ARG A 224 -16.26 -1.46 -26.77
CA ARG A 224 -16.17 -0.82 -25.44
C ARG A 224 -17.01 -1.54 -24.40
N LYS A 225 -18.23 -1.95 -24.75
CA LYS A 225 -19.11 -2.72 -23.87
C LYS A 225 -18.53 -4.09 -23.52
N ARG A 226 -18.08 -4.85 -24.53
CA ARG A 226 -17.50 -6.19 -24.36
C ARG A 226 -16.28 -6.16 -23.45
N ILE A 227 -15.35 -5.23 -23.67
CA ILE A 227 -14.16 -5.11 -22.82
C ILE A 227 -14.53 -4.70 -21.38
N GLN A 228 -15.51 -3.80 -21.19
CA GLN A 228 -15.93 -3.39 -19.84
C GLN A 228 -16.55 -4.53 -19.04
N LEU A 229 -17.43 -5.31 -19.68
CA LEU A 229 -18.08 -6.45 -19.03
C LEU A 229 -17.07 -7.55 -18.72
N ALA A 230 -16.20 -7.88 -19.69
CA ALA A 230 -15.12 -8.85 -19.48
C ALA A 230 -14.21 -8.42 -18.33
N TRP A 231 -13.86 -7.13 -18.24
CA TRP A 231 -13.06 -6.57 -17.15
C TRP A 231 -13.71 -6.71 -15.77
N GLY A 232 -15.01 -6.47 -15.67
CA GLY A 232 -15.76 -6.63 -14.43
C GLY A 232 -15.91 -8.08 -13.97
N GLN A 233 -15.78 -9.05 -14.88
CA GLN A 233 -16.01 -10.47 -14.64
C GLN A 233 -14.72 -11.31 -14.53
N ARG A 234 -13.55 -10.68 -14.42
CA ARG A 234 -12.24 -11.38 -14.47
C ARG A 234 -11.98 -12.37 -13.34
N LEU A 235 -12.64 -12.22 -12.19
CA LEU A 235 -12.34 -12.99 -10.98
C LEU A 235 -13.63 -13.49 -10.31
N PRO A 236 -14.45 -14.32 -10.98
CA PRO A 236 -15.67 -14.85 -10.38
C PRO A 236 -15.39 -15.65 -9.10
N GLN A 237 -14.24 -16.32 -9.01
CA GLN A 237 -13.81 -17.06 -7.82
C GLN A 237 -13.64 -16.17 -6.58
N ASN A 238 -13.27 -14.89 -6.76
CA ASN A 238 -13.09 -13.94 -5.67
C ASN A 238 -14.41 -13.52 -5.01
N VAL A 239 -15.54 -13.70 -5.68
CA VAL A 239 -16.87 -13.38 -5.12
C VAL A 239 -17.15 -14.20 -3.86
N GLN A 240 -16.85 -15.51 -3.88
CA GLN A 240 -17.11 -16.38 -2.74
C GLN A 240 -16.12 -16.13 -1.59
N LEU A 241 -14.85 -15.88 -1.91
CA LEU A 241 -13.84 -15.48 -0.92
C LEU A 241 -14.29 -14.19 -0.20
N PHE A 242 -14.70 -13.18 -0.97
CA PHE A 242 -15.14 -11.89 -0.42
C PHE A 242 -16.37 -12.02 0.49
N ARG A 243 -17.37 -12.82 0.09
CA ARG A 243 -18.55 -13.12 0.92
C ARG A 243 -18.16 -13.76 2.25
N ARG A 244 -17.25 -14.74 2.22
CA ARG A 244 -16.77 -15.41 3.44
C ARG A 244 -16.00 -14.45 4.34
N ILE A 245 -15.14 -13.59 3.76
CA ILE A 245 -14.41 -12.54 4.49
C ILE A 245 -15.38 -11.59 5.20
N ILE A 246 -16.41 -11.09 4.51
CA ILE A 246 -17.41 -10.18 5.11
C ILE A 246 -18.13 -10.86 6.28
N SER A 247 -18.58 -12.11 6.10
CA SER A 247 -19.29 -12.86 7.14
C SER A 247 -18.43 -13.05 8.39
N LEU A 248 -17.16 -13.48 8.22
CA LEU A 248 -16.24 -13.68 9.34
C LEU A 248 -15.86 -12.36 10.03
N ARG A 249 -15.65 -11.28 9.26
CA ARG A 249 -15.42 -9.94 9.82
C ARG A 249 -16.59 -9.46 10.66
N HIS A 250 -17.83 -9.71 10.21
CA HIS A 250 -19.02 -9.41 11.00
C HIS A 250 -19.08 -10.25 12.27
N LYS A 251 -18.83 -11.56 12.17
CA LYS A 251 -18.79 -12.47 13.33
C LYS A 251 -17.78 -12.01 14.38
N ASN A 252 -16.55 -11.68 13.97
CA ASN A 252 -15.51 -11.19 14.87
C ASN A 252 -15.86 -9.84 15.53
N ALA A 253 -16.53 -8.94 14.79
CA ALA A 253 -17.01 -7.70 15.38
C ALA A 253 -18.08 -7.96 16.46
N ARG A 254 -19.02 -8.88 16.20
CA ARG A 254 -20.08 -9.28 17.13
C ARG A 254 -19.52 -9.93 18.40
N LEU A 255 -18.52 -10.81 18.27
CA LEU A 255 -17.85 -11.42 19.42
C LEU A 255 -17.35 -10.35 20.40
N ARG A 256 -16.76 -9.27 19.87
CA ARG A 256 -16.24 -8.13 20.64
C ARG A 256 -17.30 -7.09 21.04
N GLY A 257 -18.59 -7.37 20.84
CA GLY A 257 -19.69 -6.46 21.21
C GLY A 257 -19.97 -5.31 20.23
N TYR A 258 -19.29 -5.25 19.08
CA TYR A 258 -19.53 -4.21 18.07
C TYR A 258 -20.71 -4.58 17.15
N LYS A 259 -21.51 -3.57 16.75
CA LYS A 259 -22.65 -3.78 15.83
C LYS A 259 -22.21 -4.17 14.42
N THR A 260 -21.09 -3.65 13.94
CA THR A 260 -20.57 -3.86 12.58
C THR A 260 -19.04 -3.95 12.59
N HIS A 261 -18.48 -4.54 11.54
CA HIS A 261 -17.02 -4.55 11.36
C HIS A 261 -16.46 -3.13 11.25
N ALA A 262 -17.16 -2.22 10.56
CA ALA A 262 -16.77 -0.81 10.46
C ALA A 262 -16.63 -0.18 11.87
N ALA A 263 -17.62 -0.39 12.75
CA ALA A 263 -17.57 0.10 14.12
C ALA A 263 -16.36 -0.46 14.90
N SER A 264 -16.02 -1.73 14.71
CA SER A 264 -14.83 -2.32 15.35
C SER A 264 -13.48 -1.79 14.84
N ARG A 265 -13.47 -1.07 13.71
CA ARG A 265 -12.26 -0.50 13.10
C ARG A 265 -12.13 1.01 13.32
N LEU A 266 -13.15 1.67 13.88
CA LEU A 266 -13.13 3.10 14.16
C LEU A 266 -12.22 3.52 15.31
N PRO A 267 -12.11 2.75 16.43
CA PRO A 267 -11.19 3.12 17.50
C PRO A 267 -9.81 3.45 16.92
N TYR A 268 -9.27 4.61 17.31
CA TYR A 268 -7.94 5.09 16.91
C TYR A 268 -7.75 5.44 15.42
N ARG A 269 -8.83 5.51 14.64
CA ARG A 269 -8.87 6.26 13.37
C ARG A 269 -9.25 7.72 13.61
N MET A 270 -8.97 8.59 12.64
CA MET A 270 -9.41 9.99 12.68
C MET A 270 -10.95 10.12 12.64
N ALA A 271 -11.63 9.18 11.99
CA ALA A 271 -13.09 9.15 11.94
C ALA A 271 -13.67 8.82 13.33
N MET A 272 -14.51 9.71 13.85
CA MET A 272 -14.98 9.67 15.24
C MET A 272 -16.12 8.68 15.48
N SER A 273 -16.98 8.45 14.49
CA SER A 273 -18.14 7.55 14.58
C SER A 273 -18.59 7.08 13.19
N ILE A 274 -19.52 6.12 13.13
CA ILE A 274 -20.14 5.70 11.87
C ILE A 274 -20.96 6.86 11.30
N ASP A 275 -21.79 7.48 12.13
CA ASP A 275 -22.62 8.64 11.74
C ASP A 275 -21.77 9.79 11.18
N TRP A 276 -20.58 10.04 11.75
CA TRP A 276 -19.67 11.05 11.22
C TRP A 276 -19.19 10.71 9.80
N VAL A 277 -18.86 9.44 9.54
CA VAL A 277 -18.46 8.99 8.19
C VAL A 277 -19.64 9.08 7.23
N GLU A 278 -20.82 8.65 7.64
CA GLU A 278 -22.04 8.70 6.80
C GLU A 278 -22.40 10.15 6.45
N ASN A 279 -22.42 11.06 7.44
CA ASN A 279 -22.67 12.49 7.22
C ASN A 279 -21.63 13.11 6.29
N LEU A 280 -20.34 12.81 6.48
CA LEU A 280 -19.28 13.29 5.59
C LEU A 280 -19.51 12.86 4.14
N LEU A 281 -19.86 11.60 3.91
CA LEU A 281 -20.14 11.07 2.57
C LEU A 281 -21.41 11.67 1.98
N GLU A 282 -22.43 11.92 2.79
CA GLU A 282 -23.68 12.56 2.35
C GLU A 282 -23.46 14.02 1.96
N ASP A 283 -22.73 14.79 2.77
CA ASP A 283 -22.41 16.19 2.47
C ASP A 283 -21.55 16.31 1.22
N LEU A 284 -20.56 15.42 1.07
CA LEU A 284 -19.76 15.34 -0.15
C LEU A 284 -20.62 15.01 -1.38
N SER A 285 -21.56 14.06 -1.24
CA SER A 285 -22.50 13.72 -2.30
C SER A 285 -23.39 14.90 -2.69
N LYS A 286 -23.98 15.60 -1.71
CA LYS A 286 -24.80 16.81 -1.95
C LYS A 286 -24.04 17.90 -2.69
N ALA A 287 -22.78 18.13 -2.32
CA ALA A 287 -21.94 19.14 -2.98
C ALA A 287 -21.57 18.76 -4.43
N LEU A 288 -21.38 17.47 -4.71
CA LEU A 288 -20.89 17.00 -6.01
C LEU A 288 -21.98 16.57 -7.00
N ILE A 289 -23.19 16.24 -6.52
CA ILE A 289 -24.23 15.64 -7.38
C ILE A 289 -24.65 16.56 -8.53
N GLU A 290 -24.77 17.87 -8.29
CA GLU A 290 -25.14 18.83 -9.32
C GLU A 290 -24.02 19.05 -10.35
N VAL A 291 -22.76 19.00 -9.91
CA VAL A 291 -21.60 19.01 -10.82
C VAL A 291 -21.58 17.73 -11.66
N GLY A 292 -21.82 16.58 -11.03
CA GLY A 292 -21.93 15.29 -11.70
C GLY A 292 -23.02 15.28 -12.78
N LYS A 293 -24.22 15.78 -12.47
CA LYS A 293 -25.33 15.91 -13.44
C LYS A 293 -24.94 16.78 -14.63
N ARG A 294 -24.27 17.92 -14.41
CA ARG A 294 -23.79 18.79 -15.50
C ARG A 294 -22.76 18.09 -16.37
N ASN A 295 -21.80 17.38 -15.78
CA ASN A 295 -20.79 16.61 -16.52
C ASN A 295 -21.44 15.49 -17.34
N PHE A 296 -22.41 14.77 -16.77
CA PHE A 296 -23.18 13.76 -17.51
C PHE A 296 -24.02 14.36 -18.64
N ALA A 297 -24.60 15.55 -18.45
CA ALA A 297 -25.31 16.25 -19.52
C ALA A 297 -24.38 16.63 -20.68
N GLN A 298 -23.14 17.08 -20.39
CA GLN A 298 -22.13 17.35 -21.42
C GLN A 298 -21.74 16.08 -22.18
N LEU A 299 -21.53 14.96 -21.48
CA LEU A 299 -21.29 13.66 -22.12
C LEU A 299 -22.45 13.24 -23.02
N GLN A 300 -23.68 13.41 -22.53
CA GLN A 300 -24.90 13.10 -23.26
C GLN A 300 -25.05 13.94 -24.53
N GLN A 301 -24.78 15.24 -24.44
CA GLN A 301 -24.73 16.12 -25.61
C GLN A 301 -23.66 15.67 -26.59
N LYS A 302 -22.46 15.35 -26.10
CA LYS A 302 -21.35 14.93 -26.97
C LYS A 302 -21.64 13.63 -27.71
N LYS A 303 -22.29 12.67 -27.05
CA LYS A 303 -22.75 11.43 -27.68
C LYS A 303 -23.79 11.69 -28.77
N ASN A 304 -24.77 12.56 -28.51
CA ASN A 304 -25.79 12.92 -29.50
C ASN A 304 -25.18 13.61 -30.74
N GLU A 305 -24.18 14.50 -30.54
CA GLU A 305 -23.42 15.12 -31.63
C GLU A 305 -22.76 14.07 -32.53
N VAL A 306 -22.10 13.07 -31.94
CA VAL A 306 -21.39 12.01 -32.67
C VAL A 306 -22.39 11.11 -33.42
N ILE A 307 -23.45 10.65 -32.75
CA ILE A 307 -24.51 9.84 -33.37
C ILE A 307 -25.12 10.54 -34.60
N THR A 308 -25.38 11.84 -34.48
CA THR A 308 -25.95 12.63 -35.57
C THR A 308 -24.96 12.82 -36.72
N LYS A 309 -23.68 13.08 -36.41
CA LYS A 309 -22.62 13.25 -37.41
C LYS A 309 -22.36 11.95 -38.19
N ASP A 310 -22.32 10.82 -37.50
CA ASP A 310 -21.97 9.52 -38.08
C ASP A 310 -23.20 8.79 -38.66
N LYS A 311 -24.40 9.38 -38.51
CA LYS A 311 -25.70 8.79 -38.90
C LYS A 311 -25.92 7.39 -38.32
N ASP A 312 -25.33 7.11 -37.17
CA ASP A 312 -25.37 5.79 -36.54
C ASP A 312 -26.62 5.64 -35.66
N THR A 313 -27.72 5.20 -36.26
CA THR A 313 -28.99 4.97 -35.57
C THR A 313 -28.99 3.72 -34.67
N SER A 314 -27.90 2.94 -34.67
CA SER A 314 -27.80 1.70 -33.88
C SER A 314 -27.41 1.95 -32.42
N GLN A 315 -26.92 3.14 -32.09
CA GLN A 315 -26.52 3.50 -30.73
C GLN A 315 -27.70 4.05 -29.92
N ASN A 316 -27.89 3.50 -28.72
CA ASN A 316 -28.80 4.10 -27.73
C ASN A 316 -28.33 5.52 -27.39
N ALA A 317 -29.23 6.50 -27.40
CA ALA A 317 -28.91 7.88 -27.02
C ALA A 317 -28.33 7.97 -25.60
N LYS A 318 -28.80 7.19 -24.63
CA LYS A 318 -28.38 7.30 -23.23
C LYS A 318 -26.89 6.98 -23.05
N ILE A 319 -26.19 7.79 -22.24
CA ILE A 319 -24.82 7.48 -21.79
C ILE A 319 -24.83 6.27 -20.85
N GLU A 320 -23.97 5.29 -21.17
CA GLU A 320 -23.73 4.09 -20.36
C GLU A 320 -22.29 4.08 -19.79
N ALA A 321 -21.99 3.16 -18.88
CA ALA A 321 -20.69 3.12 -18.20
C ALA A 321 -19.49 2.95 -19.14
N TRP A 322 -19.65 2.27 -20.28
CA TRP A 322 -18.59 2.06 -21.29
C TRP A 322 -18.43 3.26 -22.24
N ASP A 323 -19.32 4.23 -22.18
CA ASP A 323 -19.27 5.45 -22.99
C ASP A 323 -18.46 6.56 -22.31
N VAL A 324 -18.46 6.59 -20.97
CA VAL A 324 -17.86 7.68 -20.19
C VAL A 324 -16.39 7.97 -20.56
N PRO A 325 -15.47 6.97 -20.61
CA PRO A 325 -14.06 7.26 -20.94
C PRO A 325 -13.87 7.78 -22.37
N TYR A 326 -14.63 7.26 -23.33
CA TYR A 326 -14.57 7.63 -24.74
C TYR A 326 -15.01 9.07 -24.97
N TYR A 327 -16.17 9.46 -24.43
CA TYR A 327 -16.71 10.80 -24.61
C TYR A 327 -15.98 11.84 -23.75
N ASN A 328 -15.47 11.49 -22.56
CA ASN A 328 -14.57 12.37 -21.82
C ASN A 328 -13.34 12.71 -22.68
N ARG A 329 -12.67 11.71 -23.27
CA ARG A 329 -11.54 11.97 -24.18
C ARG A 329 -11.93 12.87 -25.36
N LEU A 330 -13.12 12.71 -25.94
CA LEU A 330 -13.59 13.61 -27.01
C LEU A 330 -13.83 15.04 -26.55
N ILE A 331 -14.22 15.25 -25.29
CA ILE A 331 -14.37 16.58 -24.69
C ILE A 331 -12.98 17.14 -24.36
N ASP A 332 -12.11 16.33 -23.74
CA ASP A 332 -10.75 16.71 -23.36
C ASP A 332 -9.89 17.04 -24.58
N ASN A 333 -10.03 16.31 -25.71
CA ASN A 333 -9.30 16.61 -26.94
C ASN A 333 -9.78 17.91 -27.60
N LYS A 334 -10.94 18.47 -27.22
CA LYS A 334 -11.29 19.86 -27.58
C LYS A 334 -10.54 20.87 -26.70
N ALA A 335 -10.06 20.46 -25.53
CA ALA A 335 -9.11 21.26 -24.76
C ALA A 335 -7.74 21.18 -25.45
N THR A 336 -7.12 22.34 -25.65
CA THR A 336 -6.03 22.58 -26.61
C THR A 336 -4.66 22.06 -26.14
N VAL A 337 -4.61 20.99 -25.33
CA VAL A 337 -3.38 20.51 -24.69
C VAL A 337 -2.94 19.18 -25.30
N ASP A 338 -1.87 19.24 -26.08
CA ASP A 338 -1.17 18.07 -26.60
C ASP A 338 -0.24 17.50 -25.51
N GLN A 339 -0.62 16.36 -24.94
CA GLN A 339 0.16 15.72 -23.86
C GLN A 339 1.52 15.22 -24.35
N ASP A 340 1.65 14.78 -25.60
CA ASP A 340 2.91 14.31 -26.14
C ASP A 340 3.92 15.45 -26.24
N LYS A 341 3.43 16.64 -26.65
CA LYS A 341 4.22 17.88 -26.62
C LYS A 341 4.57 18.32 -25.21
N VAL A 342 3.67 18.18 -24.25
CA VAL A 342 3.94 18.51 -22.84
C VAL A 342 5.06 17.64 -22.27
N MET A 343 5.09 16.33 -22.58
CA MET A 343 6.14 15.43 -22.08
C MET A 343 7.56 15.84 -22.49
N GLU A 344 7.73 16.48 -23.67
CA GLU A 344 9.02 17.00 -24.14
C GLU A 344 9.65 18.01 -23.15
N TYR A 345 8.83 18.71 -22.33
CA TYR A 345 9.28 19.68 -21.35
C TYR A 345 9.64 19.10 -19.97
N PHE A 346 9.39 17.80 -19.73
CA PHE A 346 9.62 17.16 -18.44
C PHE A 346 10.65 16.00 -18.52
N PRO A 347 11.89 16.23 -19.02
CA PRO A 347 12.89 15.18 -19.05
C PRO A 347 13.24 14.71 -17.63
N LEU A 348 13.22 13.39 -17.42
CA LEU A 348 13.21 12.74 -16.11
C LEU A 348 14.24 13.32 -15.12
N THR A 349 15.50 13.38 -15.53
CA THR A 349 16.61 13.85 -14.69
C THR A 349 16.45 15.30 -14.28
N GLN A 350 16.01 16.17 -15.19
CA GLN A 350 15.83 17.59 -14.90
C GLN A 350 14.61 17.82 -14.02
N THR A 351 13.49 17.15 -14.33
CA THR A 351 12.27 17.21 -13.53
C THR A 351 12.54 16.81 -12.08
N PHE A 352 13.27 15.71 -11.87
CA PHE A 352 13.60 15.25 -10.53
C PHE A 352 14.48 16.24 -9.76
N LYS A 353 15.52 16.80 -10.39
CA LYS A 353 16.36 17.85 -9.77
C LYS A 353 15.52 19.08 -9.38
N SER A 354 14.66 19.55 -10.28
CA SER A 354 13.76 20.69 -9.99
C SER A 354 12.82 20.40 -8.82
N ILE A 355 12.34 19.15 -8.67
CA ILE A 355 11.54 18.74 -7.50
C ILE A 355 12.37 18.82 -6.21
N LEU A 356 13.62 18.34 -6.23
CA LEU A 356 14.52 18.46 -5.07
C LEU A 356 14.83 19.92 -4.74
N ASP A 357 15.00 20.79 -5.73
CA ASP A 357 15.24 22.22 -5.52
C ASP A 357 14.02 22.92 -4.89
N LEU A 358 12.80 22.53 -5.29
CA LEU A 358 11.56 23.00 -4.67
C LEU A 358 11.51 22.60 -3.19
N PHE A 359 11.79 21.33 -2.88
CA PHE A 359 11.86 20.87 -1.48
C PHE A 359 13.01 21.51 -0.71
N SER A 360 14.16 21.73 -1.34
CA SER A 360 15.32 22.40 -0.74
C SER A 360 14.94 23.81 -0.29
N THR A 361 14.13 24.51 -1.09
CA THR A 361 13.66 25.86 -0.80
C THR A 361 12.56 25.84 0.26
N TYR A 362 11.51 25.05 0.06
CA TYR A 362 10.32 25.08 0.92
C TYR A 362 10.58 24.47 2.30
N LEU A 363 11.28 23.34 2.36
CA LEU A 363 11.58 22.64 3.61
C LEU A 363 12.92 23.07 4.22
N GLN A 364 13.65 23.97 3.56
CA GLN A 364 15.00 24.39 3.96
C GLN A 364 15.93 23.17 4.14
N LEU A 365 16.03 22.35 3.09
CA LEU A 365 16.84 21.13 3.06
C LEU A 365 17.98 21.28 2.05
N ARG A 366 19.08 20.55 2.24
CA ARG A 366 20.15 20.38 1.25
C ARG A 366 20.24 18.90 0.87
N PHE A 367 20.17 18.63 -0.43
CA PHE A 367 20.33 17.29 -0.99
C PHE A 367 21.70 17.19 -1.66
N GLU A 368 22.49 16.19 -1.28
CA GLU A 368 23.79 15.92 -1.90
C GLU A 368 23.83 14.48 -2.39
N GLN A 369 23.93 14.30 -3.70
CA GLN A 369 23.98 12.97 -4.31
C GLN A 369 25.28 12.28 -3.91
N LEU A 370 25.17 11.04 -3.43
CA LEU A 370 26.33 10.25 -3.06
C LEU A 370 26.99 9.63 -4.29
N PRO A 371 28.34 9.57 -4.34
CA PRO A 371 29.07 8.91 -5.42
C PRO A 371 28.76 7.40 -5.50
N ALA A 372 28.89 6.82 -6.69
CA ALA A 372 28.58 5.41 -6.96
C ALA A 372 29.40 4.46 -6.07
N GLU A 373 30.67 4.79 -5.85
CA GLU A 373 31.60 4.05 -4.99
C GLU A 373 31.19 4.07 -3.51
N THR A 374 30.51 5.12 -3.06
CA THR A 374 30.05 5.23 -1.66
C THR A 374 28.81 4.37 -1.42
N VAL A 375 27.96 4.23 -2.45
CA VAL A 375 26.69 3.49 -2.36
C VAL A 375 26.81 2.04 -2.80
N ALA A 376 27.98 1.64 -3.32
CA ALA A 376 28.26 0.27 -3.72
C ALA A 376 28.04 -0.69 -2.52
N GLY A 377 27.23 -1.73 -2.73
CA GLY A 377 26.82 -2.66 -1.66
C GLY A 377 25.68 -2.17 -0.76
N HIS A 378 25.20 -0.94 -0.95
CA HIS A 378 24.06 -0.36 -0.22
C HIS A 378 22.83 -0.13 -1.12
N ILE A 379 22.91 -0.49 -2.40
CA ILE A 379 21.84 -0.36 -3.39
C ILE A 379 21.51 -1.72 -4.01
N TRP A 380 20.23 -1.95 -4.31
CA TRP A 380 19.73 -3.20 -4.89
C TRP A 380 19.81 -3.25 -6.43
N ALA A 381 20.03 -2.11 -7.08
CA ALA A 381 20.17 -2.00 -8.54
C ALA A 381 21.08 -0.81 -8.90
N PRO A 382 21.84 -0.86 -10.01
CA PRO A 382 22.83 0.16 -10.36
C PRO A 382 22.20 1.52 -10.71
N GLU A 383 20.93 1.56 -11.10
CA GLU A 383 20.21 2.80 -11.43
C GLU A 383 19.70 3.55 -10.20
N VAL A 384 19.81 2.97 -9.01
CA VAL A 384 19.34 3.58 -7.76
C VAL A 384 20.28 4.71 -7.36
N GLN A 385 19.70 5.90 -7.17
CA GLN A 385 20.44 7.06 -6.68
C GLN A 385 20.20 7.22 -5.18
N VAL A 386 21.26 7.60 -4.45
CA VAL A 386 21.17 7.89 -3.02
C VAL A 386 21.62 9.33 -2.78
N TRP A 387 20.85 10.05 -1.98
CA TRP A 387 21.11 11.44 -1.62
C TRP A 387 21.21 11.55 -0.10
N SER A 388 22.25 12.22 0.40
CA SER A 388 22.30 12.66 1.79
C SER A 388 21.48 13.93 1.95
N VAL A 389 20.70 14.02 3.03
CA VAL A 389 19.79 15.12 3.32
C VAL A 389 20.24 15.83 4.58
N TRP A 390 20.37 17.15 4.49
CA TRP A 390 20.86 18.00 5.57
C TRP A 390 19.91 19.17 5.81
N ASP A 391 19.86 19.62 7.06
CA ASP A 391 19.03 20.76 7.44
C ASP A 391 19.72 22.08 7.07
N LYS A 392 18.95 23.06 6.58
CA LYS A 392 19.40 24.44 6.30
C LYS A 392 18.76 25.46 7.23
N ARG A 393 17.83 25.06 8.10
CA ARG A 393 17.15 25.96 9.04
C ARG A 393 18.16 26.57 10.02
N PRO A 394 17.93 27.82 10.47
CA PRO A 394 18.72 28.39 11.55
C PRO A 394 18.64 27.52 12.82
N GLY A 395 19.77 27.29 13.48
CA GLY A 395 19.85 26.49 14.72
C GLY A 395 20.19 25.01 14.49
N THR A 396 19.81 24.42 13.36
CA THR A 396 20.11 23.02 12.98
C THR A 396 20.91 22.93 11.68
N LYS A 397 21.45 24.04 11.19
CA LYS A 397 22.14 24.11 9.91
C LYS A 397 23.30 23.11 9.85
N ASN A 398 23.31 22.31 8.79
CA ASN A 398 24.24 21.20 8.55
C ASN A 398 24.02 19.97 9.44
N ASP A 399 22.94 19.92 10.23
CA ASP A 399 22.54 18.68 10.89
C ASP A 399 22.11 17.67 9.83
N PHE A 400 22.61 16.45 9.97
CA PHE A 400 22.23 15.34 9.11
C PHE A 400 20.82 14.87 9.44
N ILE A 401 19.97 14.77 8.42
CA ILE A 401 18.58 14.33 8.57
C ILE A 401 18.44 12.86 8.20
N GLY A 402 19.09 12.41 7.12
CA GLY A 402 18.93 11.05 6.63
C GLY A 402 19.37 10.86 5.18
N TYR A 403 19.05 9.69 4.63
CA TYR A 403 19.28 9.37 3.22
C TYR A 403 17.95 9.25 2.46
N LEU A 404 17.96 9.66 1.20
CA LEU A 404 16.87 9.50 0.25
C LEU A 404 17.31 8.59 -0.89
N TYR A 405 16.66 7.43 -1.01
CA TYR A 405 16.87 6.47 -2.09
C TYR A 405 15.84 6.70 -3.20
N ILE A 406 16.31 6.77 -4.44
CA ILE A 406 15.49 7.08 -5.61
C ILE A 406 15.66 5.97 -6.63
N ASP A 407 14.55 5.29 -6.88
CA ASP A 407 14.47 4.18 -7.81
C ASP A 407 13.25 4.39 -8.71
N ILE A 408 13.44 5.15 -9.79
CA ILE A 408 12.36 5.64 -10.66
C ILE A 408 12.25 4.87 -11.98
N LEU A 409 13.31 4.18 -12.40
CA LEU A 409 13.30 3.43 -13.66
C LEU A 409 12.54 2.11 -13.51
N GLY A 410 11.79 1.76 -14.55
CA GLY A 410 11.11 0.47 -14.62
C GLY A 410 12.13 -0.65 -14.87
N ARG A 411 11.99 -1.76 -14.16
CA ARG A 411 12.73 -3.00 -14.43
C ARG A 411 11.82 -4.23 -14.28
N THR A 412 12.31 -5.37 -14.75
CA THR A 412 11.67 -6.69 -14.53
C THR A 412 11.59 -6.97 -13.04
N ASN A 413 10.53 -7.62 -12.57
CA ASN A 413 10.24 -7.97 -11.17
C ASN A 413 10.09 -6.81 -10.16
N LYS A 414 10.49 -5.57 -10.49
CA LYS A 414 10.21 -4.40 -9.66
C LYS A 414 8.71 -4.08 -9.63
N TYR A 415 8.23 -3.66 -8.47
CA TYR A 415 6.88 -3.14 -8.27
C TYR A 415 6.52 -2.09 -9.32
N LYS A 416 5.37 -2.27 -9.99
CA LYS A 416 4.96 -1.43 -11.13
C LYS A 416 4.19 -0.17 -10.74
N GLY A 417 3.80 -0.04 -9.47
CA GLY A 417 3.17 1.17 -8.94
C GLY A 417 4.19 2.13 -8.33
N ASN A 418 3.70 3.25 -7.80
CA ASN A 418 4.50 4.17 -7.01
C ASN A 418 4.46 3.74 -5.54
N GLN A 419 5.62 3.71 -4.88
CA GLN A 419 5.72 3.33 -3.46
C GLN A 419 6.79 4.19 -2.78
N ALA A 420 6.52 4.58 -1.53
CA ALA A 420 7.51 5.14 -0.62
C ALA A 420 7.73 4.15 0.52
N VAL A 421 8.99 3.86 0.83
CA VAL A 421 9.38 2.90 1.88
C VAL A 421 10.41 3.56 2.79
N ASN A 422 10.17 3.52 4.10
CA ASN A 422 11.15 3.94 5.09
C ASN A 422 12.14 2.79 5.30
N LEU A 423 13.41 2.97 4.92
CA LEU A 423 14.44 1.94 5.09
C LEU A 423 15.05 1.93 6.48
N GLN A 424 15.08 3.08 7.16
CA GLN A 424 15.46 3.14 8.56
C GLN A 424 14.74 4.30 9.28
N PRO A 425 14.03 4.03 10.39
CA PRO A 425 13.56 5.08 11.28
C PRO A 425 14.71 5.69 12.10
N VAL A 426 14.61 6.99 12.42
CA VAL A 426 15.57 7.70 13.29
C VAL A 426 15.49 7.15 14.72
N ARG A 427 14.27 6.98 15.25
CA ARG A 427 13.89 6.18 16.43
C ARG A 427 12.43 5.73 16.29
N LEU A 428 12.12 4.54 16.81
CA LEU A 428 10.87 3.76 16.80
C LEU A 428 10.39 3.30 15.41
N PRO A 429 10.52 2.00 15.02
CA PRO A 429 9.39 1.38 14.37
C PRO A 429 8.38 1.02 15.47
N PHE A 430 7.11 1.09 15.15
CA PHE A 430 6.18 0.19 15.80
C PHE A 430 5.85 -0.85 14.76
N PHE A 431 5.67 -2.10 15.18
CA PHE A 431 5.10 -3.14 14.34
C PHE A 431 3.98 -2.58 13.46
N PHE A 432 4.26 -2.40 12.17
CA PHE A 432 3.23 -2.20 11.16
C PHE A 432 3.14 -3.49 10.36
N TYR A 433 2.00 -4.15 10.51
CA TYR A 433 1.44 -4.98 9.46
C TYR A 433 1.29 -4.13 8.18
N PRO A 434 1.50 -4.72 6.99
CA PRO A 434 1.29 -4.05 5.70
C PRO A 434 -0.15 -3.59 5.47
#